data_AF-A0A916S0E7-F1
#
_entry.id   AF-A0A916S0E7-F1
#
_cell.length_a   1.000
_cell.length_b   1.000
_cell.length_c   1.000
_cell.angle_alpha   90.00
_cell.angle_beta   90.00
_cell.angle_gamma   90.00
#
_symmetry.space_group_name_H-M   'P 1'
#
loop_
_entity.id
_entity.type
_entity.pdbx_description
1 polymer ?
#
loop_
_entity_poly.entity_id
_entity_poly.type
_entity_poly.pdbx_seq_one_letter_code
_entity_poly.pdbx_strand_id
1 'polypeptide(L)'
;MLRWIGRIFIISGLIVLITVGYLLYDFYLGSNYQTKEAHDILMNYGYNDDDIDVNKLLKRKDFEPRIGEVYGTLEIPAIELLLPIVYGSELEHLRYGIGHDPRTALPSDGEQVFLSAHNDSAFLNIGDLNPGDNIFINTPFGRFEYIIDYSEVAHESETWRVGNNDFEELVLMTCYPFFSLTRPEDRYLVYAKPV
;
A
#
# COMPACT_ATOMS: atom_id res chain seq x y z
N MET A 1 38.70 36.99 -9.65
CA MET A 1 38.19 36.22 -8.50
C MET A 1 36.67 35.99 -8.58
N LEU A 2 35.85 37.04 -8.71
CA LEU A 2 34.37 36.94 -8.74
C LEU A 2 33.78 36.04 -9.86
N ARG A 3 34.37 36.03 -11.07
CA ARG A 3 33.89 35.23 -12.21
C ARG A 3 34.06 33.72 -12.03
N TRP A 4 35.02 33.30 -11.20
CA TRP A 4 35.26 31.88 -10.91
C TRP A 4 34.27 31.35 -9.87
N ILE A 5 33.96 32.17 -8.86
CA ILE A 5 32.94 31.87 -7.85
C ILE A 5 31.58 31.69 -8.52
N GLY A 6 31.20 32.59 -9.43
CA GLY A 6 29.93 32.46 -10.18
C GLY A 6 29.83 31.17 -11.02
N ARG A 7 30.93 30.73 -11.64
CA ARG A 7 30.96 29.47 -12.41
C ARG A 7 30.77 28.25 -11.51
N ILE A 8 31.34 28.25 -10.31
CA ILE A 8 31.18 27.17 -9.34
C ILE A 8 29.71 27.04 -8.92
N PHE A 9 29.04 28.16 -8.62
CA PHE A 9 27.60 28.15 -8.27
C PHE A 9 26.70 27.67 -9.43
N ILE A 10 27.02 28.05 -10.67
CA ILE A 10 26.28 27.58 -11.85
C ILE A 10 26.44 26.07 -12.03
N ILE A 11 27.67 25.56 -11.90
CA ILE A 11 27.95 24.13 -12.03
C ILE A 11 27.29 23.35 -10.89
N SER A 12 27.37 23.82 -9.64
CA SER A 12 26.71 23.16 -8.51
C SER A 12 25.20 23.16 -8.67
N GLY A 13 24.60 24.25 -9.13
CA GLY A 13 23.16 24.32 -9.41
C GLY A 13 22.74 23.33 -10.50
N LEU A 14 23.52 23.21 -11.57
CA LEU A 14 23.28 22.22 -12.63
C LEU A 14 23.38 20.79 -12.10
N ILE A 15 24.36 20.48 -11.24
CA ILE A 15 24.49 19.16 -10.62
C ILE A 15 23.25 18.84 -9.78
N VAL A 16 22.81 19.78 -8.92
CA VAL A 16 21.60 19.61 -8.11
C VAL A 16 20.37 19.37 -9.00
N LEU A 17 20.20 20.15 -10.07
CA LEU A 17 19.07 19.98 -11.00
C LEU A 17 19.09 18.62 -11.69
N ILE A 18 20.26 18.14 -12.12
CA ILE A 18 20.42 16.82 -12.73
C ILE A 18 20.09 15.71 -11.72
N THR A 19 20.60 15.83 -10.49
CA THR A 19 20.32 14.84 -9.43
C THR A 19 18.84 14.81 -9.07
N VAL A 20 18.20 15.96 -8.87
CA VAL A 20 16.76 16.05 -8.60
C VAL A 20 15.96 15.50 -9.78
N GLY A 21 16.33 15.84 -11.01
CA GLY A 21 15.70 15.31 -12.22
C GLY A 21 15.81 13.79 -12.32
N TYR A 22 16.98 13.22 -12.00
CA TYR A 22 17.18 11.77 -11.97
C TYR A 22 16.35 11.09 -10.88
N LEU A 23 16.29 11.66 -9.67
CA LEU A 23 15.48 11.13 -8.57
C LEU A 23 13.97 11.14 -8.90
N LEU A 24 13.48 12.23 -9.52
CA LEU A 24 12.08 12.31 -9.96
C LEU A 24 11.77 11.31 -11.07
N TYR A 25 12.70 11.11 -12.00
CA TYR A 25 12.55 10.13 -13.07
C TYR A 25 12.52 8.68 -12.55
N ASP A 26 13.43 8.34 -11.63
CA ASP A 26 13.48 7.03 -10.98
C ASP A 26 12.19 6.72 -10.20
N PHE A 27 11.70 7.70 -9.43
CA PHE A 27 10.43 7.60 -8.71
C PHE A 27 9.24 7.38 -9.66
N TYR A 28 9.17 8.16 -10.75
CA TYR A 28 8.12 8.03 -11.76
C TYR A 28 8.11 6.64 -12.42
N LEU A 29 9.28 6.07 -12.71
CA LEU A 29 9.38 4.73 -13.27
C LEU A 29 8.95 3.66 -12.26
N GLY A 30 9.41 3.74 -11.02
CA GLY A 30 9.10 2.75 -9.98
C GLY A 30 7.60 2.65 -9.68
N SER A 31 6.93 3.79 -9.52
CA SER A 31 5.48 3.85 -9.26
C SER A 31 4.65 3.29 -10.42
N ASN A 32 4.99 3.67 -11.66
CA ASN A 32 4.28 3.16 -12.84
C ASN A 32 4.55 1.67 -13.09
N TYR A 33 5.75 1.18 -12.76
CA TYR A 33 6.10 -0.23 -12.94
C TYR A 33 5.26 -1.14 -12.05
N GLN A 34 5.15 -0.87 -10.75
CA GLN A 34 4.39 -1.74 -9.85
C GLN A 34 2.88 -1.66 -10.08
N THR A 35 2.36 -0.47 -10.43
CA THR A 35 0.95 -0.32 -10.81
C THR A 35 0.62 -1.12 -12.06
N LYS A 36 1.53 -1.07 -13.05
CA LYS A 36 1.41 -1.88 -14.26
C LYS A 36 1.53 -3.37 -13.96
N GLU A 37 2.47 -3.78 -13.12
CA GLU A 37 2.65 -5.18 -12.73
C GLU A 37 1.40 -5.73 -12.05
N ALA A 38 0.83 -5.02 -11.09
CA ALA A 38 -0.41 -5.43 -10.43
C ALA A 38 -1.60 -5.50 -11.41
N HIS A 39 -1.70 -4.53 -12.32
CA HIS A 39 -2.70 -4.54 -13.38
C HIS A 39 -2.54 -5.74 -14.33
N ASP A 40 -1.32 -6.01 -14.78
CA ASP A 40 -0.99 -7.12 -15.67
C ASP A 40 -1.27 -8.48 -14.98
N ILE A 41 -0.98 -8.60 -13.67
CA ILE A 41 -1.31 -9.78 -12.87
C ILE A 41 -2.83 -9.99 -12.87
N LEU A 42 -3.61 -8.99 -12.46
CA LEU A 42 -5.06 -9.12 -12.36
C LEU A 42 -5.71 -9.43 -13.72
N MET A 43 -5.25 -8.77 -14.79
CA MET A 43 -5.70 -9.05 -16.16
C MET A 43 -5.44 -10.50 -16.59
N ASN A 44 -4.29 -11.08 -16.20
CA ASN A 44 -3.98 -12.49 -16.47
C ASN A 44 -4.91 -13.46 -15.73
N TYR A 45 -5.46 -13.05 -14.58
CA TYR A 45 -6.38 -13.84 -13.76
C TYR A 45 -7.85 -13.49 -13.98
N GLY A 46 -8.17 -12.79 -15.07
CA GLY A 46 -9.54 -12.63 -15.54
C GLY A 46 -10.24 -11.35 -15.09
N TYR A 47 -9.53 -10.42 -14.43
CA TYR A 47 -10.07 -9.08 -14.23
C TYR A 47 -10.09 -8.35 -15.57
N ASN A 48 -11.25 -7.79 -15.92
CA ASN A 48 -11.42 -6.81 -16.98
C ASN A 48 -11.98 -5.52 -16.35
N ASP A 49 -12.04 -4.44 -17.12
CA ASP A 49 -12.44 -3.12 -16.61
C ASP A 49 -13.76 -3.12 -15.81
N ASP A 50 -14.72 -4.01 -16.16
CA ASP A 50 -16.04 -4.07 -15.52
C ASP A 50 -16.46 -5.47 -15.01
N ASP A 51 -15.67 -6.54 -15.22
CA ASP A 51 -16.09 -7.92 -14.91
C ASP A 51 -14.90 -8.85 -14.59
N ILE A 52 -15.17 -9.92 -13.83
CA ILE A 52 -14.17 -10.93 -13.44
C ILE A 52 -14.56 -12.29 -14.04
N ASP A 53 -13.71 -12.82 -14.92
CA ASP A 53 -13.81 -14.19 -15.41
C ASP A 53 -13.40 -15.17 -14.31
N VAL A 54 -14.38 -15.58 -13.51
CA VAL A 54 -14.22 -16.49 -12.37
C VAL A 54 -13.57 -17.84 -12.73
N ASN A 55 -13.59 -18.24 -14.00
CA ASN A 55 -12.96 -19.51 -14.42
C ASN A 55 -11.43 -19.40 -14.54
N LYS A 56 -10.89 -18.18 -14.60
CA LYS A 56 -9.45 -17.92 -14.64
C LYS A 56 -8.84 -17.69 -13.26
N LEU A 57 -9.67 -17.48 -12.24
CA LEU A 57 -9.19 -17.30 -10.87
C LEU A 57 -8.50 -18.57 -10.37
N LEU A 58 -7.42 -18.37 -9.64
CA LEU A 58 -6.80 -19.44 -8.86
C LEU A 58 -7.74 -19.84 -7.73
N LYS A 59 -7.59 -21.08 -7.26
CA LYS A 59 -8.19 -21.47 -5.99
C LYS A 59 -7.30 -20.90 -4.89
N ARG A 60 -7.90 -20.32 -3.85
CA ARG A 60 -7.18 -19.76 -2.69
C ARG A 60 -6.08 -20.71 -2.18
N LYS A 61 -6.40 -22.00 -2.00
CA LYS A 61 -5.47 -23.04 -1.54
C LYS A 61 -4.22 -23.28 -2.42
N ASP A 62 -4.27 -22.85 -3.68
CA ASP A 62 -3.20 -23.04 -4.67
C ASP A 62 -2.37 -21.74 -4.82
N PHE A 63 -2.66 -20.71 -4.02
CA PHE A 63 -1.99 -19.42 -4.03
C PHE A 63 -1.17 -19.21 -2.76
N GLU A 64 0.12 -18.91 -2.92
CA GLU A 64 1.02 -18.56 -1.82
C GLU A 64 2.04 -17.53 -2.32
N PRO A 65 1.93 -16.25 -1.92
CA PRO A 65 2.82 -15.21 -2.38
C PRO A 65 4.18 -15.30 -1.68
N ARG A 66 5.26 -14.91 -2.36
CA ARG A 66 6.59 -14.82 -1.75
C ARG A 66 6.83 -13.43 -1.16
N ILE A 67 7.72 -13.34 -0.18
CA ILE A 67 8.16 -12.04 0.35
C ILE A 67 8.73 -11.18 -0.79
N GLY A 68 8.25 -9.94 -0.89
CA GLY A 68 8.57 -8.98 -1.93
C GLY A 68 7.73 -9.13 -3.21
N GLU A 69 6.81 -10.10 -3.29
CA GLU A 69 5.96 -10.34 -4.46
C GLU A 69 4.71 -9.43 -4.42
N VAL A 70 4.45 -8.74 -5.53
CA VAL A 70 3.16 -8.08 -5.76
C VAL A 70 2.12 -9.17 -6.01
N TYR A 71 1.08 -9.23 -5.19
CA TYR A 71 0.07 -10.28 -5.29
C TYR A 71 -1.35 -9.79 -5.59
N GLY A 72 -1.57 -8.48 -5.58
CA GLY A 72 -2.90 -7.94 -5.76
C GLY A 72 -2.92 -6.42 -5.71
N THR A 73 -4.12 -5.85 -5.61
CA THR A 73 -4.33 -4.42 -5.40
C THR A 73 -5.28 -4.16 -4.24
N LEU A 74 -5.07 -3.02 -3.59
CA LEU A 74 -6.03 -2.40 -2.69
C LEU A 74 -6.70 -1.26 -3.45
N GLU A 75 -8.03 -1.24 -3.42
CA GLU A 75 -8.86 -0.20 -4.00
C GLU A 75 -9.75 0.41 -2.91
N ILE A 76 -9.74 1.73 -2.76
CA ILE A 76 -10.60 2.46 -1.84
C ILE A 76 -11.22 3.64 -2.61
N PRO A 77 -12.44 3.48 -3.17
CA PRO A 77 -13.03 4.49 -4.04
C PRO A 77 -13.23 5.86 -3.39
N ALA A 78 -13.54 5.90 -2.09
CA ALA A 78 -13.80 7.14 -1.35
C ALA A 78 -12.62 8.13 -1.35
N ILE A 79 -11.39 7.63 -1.55
CA ILE A 79 -10.15 8.42 -1.58
C ILE A 79 -9.38 8.24 -2.90
N GLU A 80 -10.03 7.71 -3.94
CA GLU A 80 -9.45 7.45 -5.26
C GLU A 80 -8.14 6.63 -5.21
N LEU A 81 -8.04 5.72 -4.23
CA LEU A 81 -6.86 4.88 -4.03
C LEU A 81 -6.98 3.60 -4.85
N LEU A 82 -5.97 3.33 -5.68
CA LEU A 82 -5.75 2.03 -6.31
C LEU A 82 -4.23 1.76 -6.34
N LEU A 83 -3.76 0.87 -5.48
CA LEU A 83 -2.33 0.62 -5.31
C LEU A 83 -2.00 -0.87 -5.18
N PRO A 84 -0.80 -1.29 -5.63
CA PRO A 84 -0.35 -2.68 -5.50
C PRO A 84 -0.18 -3.07 -4.04
N ILE A 85 -0.50 -4.33 -3.73
CA ILE A 85 -0.18 -4.97 -2.46
C ILE A 85 1.02 -5.89 -2.66
N VAL A 86 2.07 -5.65 -1.88
CA VAL A 86 3.28 -6.46 -1.80
C VAL A 86 3.21 -7.33 -0.56
N TYR A 87 3.54 -8.62 -0.68
CA TYR A 87 3.62 -9.50 0.47
C TYR A 87 4.93 -9.27 1.23
N GLY A 88 4.84 -8.77 2.47
CA GLY A 88 5.97 -8.28 3.26
C GLY A 88 5.78 -6.84 3.74
N SER A 89 6.25 -6.55 4.96
CA SER A 89 6.11 -5.25 5.62
C SER A 89 7.44 -4.54 5.87
N GLU A 90 8.54 -5.00 5.25
CA GLU A 90 9.85 -4.38 5.36
C GLU A 90 9.96 -3.09 4.54
N LEU A 91 10.77 -2.12 5.03
CA LEU A 91 10.96 -0.78 4.45
C LEU A 91 11.34 -0.78 2.96
N GLU A 92 12.03 -1.81 2.50
CA GLU A 92 12.43 -1.94 1.09
C GLU A 92 11.26 -2.31 0.16
N HIS A 93 10.22 -2.97 0.69
CA HIS A 93 9.03 -3.38 -0.05
C HIS A 93 7.95 -2.29 -0.08
N LEU A 94 7.96 -1.38 0.91
CA LEU A 94 6.97 -0.29 1.06
C LEU A 94 7.22 0.92 0.15
N ARG A 95 8.34 0.95 -0.59
CA ARG A 95 8.76 2.14 -1.37
C ARG A 95 7.73 2.63 -2.39
N TYR A 96 6.78 1.79 -2.84
CA TYR A 96 5.87 2.13 -3.93
C TYR A 96 4.46 1.52 -3.83
N GLY A 97 4.07 0.96 -2.67
CA GLY A 97 2.81 0.23 -2.53
C GLY A 97 2.38 0.01 -1.09
N ILE A 98 1.55 -1.00 -0.89
CA ILE A 98 1.02 -1.40 0.41
C ILE A 98 1.64 -2.72 0.82
N GLY A 99 2.25 -2.78 1.99
CA GLY A 99 2.86 -4.00 2.52
C GLY A 99 1.85 -4.80 3.34
N HIS A 100 1.66 -6.06 3.00
CA HIS A 100 0.95 -7.03 3.83
C HIS A 100 1.91 -7.65 4.83
N ASP A 101 1.58 -7.60 6.13
CA ASP A 101 2.32 -8.31 7.17
C ASP A 101 2.24 -9.84 7.01
N PRO A 102 3.35 -10.56 6.76
CA PRO A 102 3.33 -12.01 6.54
C PRO A 102 2.92 -12.86 7.76
N ARG A 103 2.72 -12.24 8.92
CA ARG A 103 2.22 -12.90 10.13
C ARG A 103 0.70 -12.94 10.18
N THR A 104 0.03 -12.29 9.24
CA THR A 104 -1.44 -12.23 9.13
C THR A 104 -1.91 -13.02 7.93
N ALA A 105 -3.20 -13.35 7.91
CA ALA A 105 -3.76 -14.22 6.90
C ALA A 105 -4.03 -13.49 5.58
N LEU A 106 -4.25 -14.25 4.51
CA LEU A 106 -4.73 -13.67 3.25
C LEU A 106 -6.26 -13.46 3.31
N PRO A 107 -6.82 -12.58 2.46
CA PRO A 107 -8.28 -12.44 2.35
C PRO A 107 -8.98 -13.79 2.17
N SER A 108 -10.14 -13.97 2.80
CA SER A 108 -10.93 -15.21 2.89
C SER A 108 -10.40 -16.35 3.75
N ASP A 109 -9.26 -16.19 4.42
CA ASP A 109 -8.74 -17.23 5.33
C ASP A 109 -9.45 -17.24 6.70
N GLY A 110 -10.35 -16.29 6.97
CA GLY A 110 -11.12 -16.27 8.23
C GLY A 110 -10.41 -15.63 9.43
N GLU A 111 -9.24 -15.02 9.21
CA GLU A 111 -8.42 -14.35 10.24
C GLU A 111 -8.07 -12.93 9.77
N GLN A 112 -7.40 -12.15 10.63
CA GLN A 112 -7.00 -10.79 10.31
C GLN A 112 -6.11 -10.71 9.07
N VAL A 113 -6.35 -9.70 8.22
CA VAL A 113 -5.48 -9.24 7.14
C VAL A 113 -4.93 -7.87 7.53
N PHE A 114 -3.60 -7.74 7.62
CA PHE A 114 -2.97 -6.50 8.08
C PHE A 114 -2.13 -5.85 6.99
N LEU A 115 -2.53 -4.65 6.58
CA LEU A 115 -1.91 -3.87 5.53
C LEU A 115 -1.33 -2.58 6.08
N SER A 116 -0.11 -2.24 5.65
CA SER A 116 0.61 -1.07 6.10
C SER A 116 1.17 -0.27 4.94
N ALA A 117 1.13 1.06 5.04
CA ALA A 117 1.74 1.95 4.07
C ALA A 117 2.14 3.29 4.70
N HIS A 118 3.04 4.02 4.05
CA HIS A 118 3.49 5.32 4.53
C HIS A 118 2.38 6.39 4.44
N ASN A 119 2.35 7.29 5.42
CA ASN A 119 1.35 8.38 5.51
C ASN A 119 1.69 9.60 4.62
N ASP A 120 2.82 9.57 3.92
CA ASP A 120 3.29 10.61 3.00
C ASP A 120 3.14 10.22 1.52
N SER A 121 2.61 9.02 1.26
CA SER A 121 2.44 8.47 -0.08
C SER A 121 1.14 7.67 -0.17
N ALA A 122 1.19 6.34 -0.02
CA ALA A 122 0.06 5.45 -0.27
C ALA A 122 -1.14 5.71 0.66
N PHE A 123 -0.91 6.01 1.94
CA PHE A 123 -1.97 6.28 2.92
C PHE A 123 -2.07 7.76 3.31
N LEU A 124 -1.75 8.66 2.38
CA LEU A 124 -1.82 10.11 2.59
C LEU A 124 -3.21 10.59 3.05
N ASN A 125 -4.27 10.08 2.41
CA ASN A 125 -5.66 10.50 2.64
C ASN A 125 -6.46 9.48 3.46
N ILE A 126 -5.80 8.52 4.13
CA ILE A 126 -6.52 7.47 4.88
C ILE A 126 -7.35 8.04 6.05
N GLY A 127 -7.01 9.24 6.52
CA GLY A 127 -7.76 9.97 7.55
C GLY A 127 -9.10 10.52 7.07
N ASP A 128 -9.35 10.58 5.76
CA ASP A 128 -10.61 11.08 5.18
C ASP A 128 -11.70 9.99 5.11
N LEU A 129 -11.33 8.73 5.40
CA LEU A 129 -12.22 7.59 5.40
C LEU A 129 -13.20 7.61 6.56
N ASN A 130 -14.43 7.18 6.28
CA ASN A 130 -15.52 7.14 7.24
C ASN A 130 -16.06 5.71 7.41
N PRO A 131 -16.65 5.40 8.58
CA PRO A 131 -17.45 4.19 8.73
C PRO A 131 -18.50 4.08 7.61
N GLY A 132 -18.56 2.92 6.97
CA GLY A 132 -19.42 2.66 5.81
C GLY A 132 -18.76 2.78 4.44
N ASP A 133 -17.53 3.33 4.34
CA ASP A 133 -16.80 3.33 3.07
C ASP A 133 -16.33 1.92 2.70
N ASN A 134 -16.34 1.62 1.40
CA ASN A 134 -15.94 0.32 0.86
C ASN A 134 -14.44 0.26 0.58
N ILE A 135 -13.86 -0.91 0.86
CA ILE A 135 -12.49 -1.29 0.52
C ILE A 135 -12.55 -2.58 -0.27
N PHE A 136 -11.81 -2.67 -1.38
CA PHE A 136 -11.69 -3.88 -2.16
C PHE A 136 -10.24 -4.36 -2.20
N ILE A 137 -10.05 -5.66 -1.95
CA ILE A 137 -8.78 -6.34 -2.22
C ILE A 137 -8.97 -7.24 -3.43
N ASN A 138 -8.25 -6.96 -4.50
CA ASN A 138 -8.27 -7.75 -5.72
C ASN A 138 -7.04 -8.65 -5.77
N THR A 139 -7.22 -9.96 -5.86
CA THR A 139 -6.15 -10.96 -5.98
C THR A 139 -6.41 -11.91 -7.15
N PRO A 140 -5.39 -12.67 -7.60
CA PRO A 140 -5.53 -13.77 -8.54
C PRO A 140 -6.58 -14.84 -8.18
N PHE A 141 -7.02 -14.90 -6.93
CA PHE A 141 -7.94 -15.92 -6.42
C PHE A 141 -9.31 -15.36 -6.00
N GLY A 142 -9.51 -14.03 -6.07
CA GLY A 142 -10.81 -13.42 -5.79
C GLY A 142 -10.76 -11.91 -5.55
N ARG A 143 -11.94 -11.30 -5.60
CA ARG A 143 -12.17 -9.92 -5.15
C ARG A 143 -12.90 -9.99 -3.81
N PHE A 144 -12.36 -9.28 -2.82
CA PHE A 144 -12.86 -9.27 -1.45
C PHE A 144 -13.31 -7.87 -1.08
N GLU A 145 -14.56 -7.74 -0.64
CA GLU A 145 -15.14 -6.48 -0.22
C GLU A 145 -15.13 -6.39 1.30
N TYR A 146 -14.70 -5.24 1.81
CA TYR A 146 -14.73 -4.88 3.21
C TYR A 146 -15.44 -3.53 3.37
N ILE A 147 -16.13 -3.36 4.50
CA ILE A 147 -16.74 -2.08 4.89
C ILE A 147 -16.04 -1.57 6.14
N ILE A 148 -15.64 -0.30 6.14
CA ILE A 148 -15.02 0.35 7.29
C ILE A 148 -15.99 0.40 8.46
N ASP A 149 -15.52 -0.04 9.63
CA ASP A 149 -16.28 -0.04 10.89
C ASP A 149 -15.89 1.16 11.75
N TYR A 150 -14.60 1.31 12.06
CA TYR A 150 -14.07 2.43 12.86
C TYR A 150 -12.58 2.64 12.63
N SER A 151 -12.06 3.74 13.19
CA SER A 151 -10.63 4.03 13.24
C SER A 151 -10.18 4.40 14.65
N GLU A 152 -8.91 4.19 14.94
CA GLU A 152 -8.29 4.59 16.20
C GLU A 152 -6.82 5.00 16.02
N VAL A 153 -6.26 5.61 17.08
CA VAL A 153 -4.83 5.90 17.20
C VAL A 153 -4.26 5.02 18.30
N ALA A 154 -3.17 4.31 18.01
CA ALA A 154 -2.47 3.45 18.98
C ALA A 154 -0.96 3.68 18.93
N HIS A 155 -0.26 3.37 20.03
CA HIS A 155 1.19 3.53 20.08
C HIS A 155 1.91 2.39 19.33
N GLU A 156 3.05 2.67 18.68
CA GLU A 156 3.78 1.68 17.84
C GLU A 156 4.24 0.43 18.61
N SER A 157 4.39 0.53 19.93
CA SER A 157 4.76 -0.60 20.79
C SER A 157 3.62 -1.60 21.02
N GLU A 158 2.39 -1.26 20.64
CA GLU A 158 1.21 -2.10 20.88
C GLU A 158 1.06 -3.19 19.81
N THR A 159 2.07 -4.05 19.69
CA THR A 159 2.18 -5.08 18.65
C THR A 159 1.12 -6.19 18.73
N TRP A 160 0.37 -6.26 19.83
CA TRP A 160 -0.71 -7.23 20.02
C TRP A 160 -1.87 -7.04 19.02
N ARG A 161 -1.90 -5.95 18.26
CA ARG A 161 -2.91 -5.70 17.23
C ARG A 161 -2.72 -6.51 15.95
N VAL A 162 -1.57 -7.14 15.75
CA VAL A 162 -1.24 -7.91 14.54
C VAL A 162 -1.40 -9.41 14.81
N GLY A 163 -2.21 -10.09 14.00
CA GLY A 163 -2.35 -11.56 13.96
C GLY A 163 -3.06 -12.19 15.16
N ASN A 164 -3.90 -11.46 15.87
CA ASN A 164 -4.50 -11.91 17.13
C ASN A 164 -6.03 -12.08 17.12
N ASN A 165 -6.67 -12.06 15.94
CA ASN A 165 -8.13 -12.18 15.84
C ASN A 165 -8.55 -13.49 15.18
N ASP A 166 -9.48 -14.20 15.84
CA ASP A 166 -10.08 -15.47 15.38
C ASP A 166 -11.23 -15.26 14.37
N PHE A 167 -11.29 -14.08 13.75
CA PHE A 167 -12.28 -13.72 12.75
C PHE A 167 -11.65 -12.83 11.69
N GLU A 168 -12.25 -12.84 10.50
CA GLU A 168 -11.76 -12.04 9.39
C GLU A 168 -12.07 -10.55 9.62
N GLU A 169 -11.00 -9.76 9.55
CA GLU A 169 -11.04 -8.30 9.56
C GLU A 169 -9.87 -7.78 8.73
N LEU A 170 -10.06 -6.62 8.12
CA LEU A 170 -9.01 -5.89 7.45
C LEU A 170 -8.57 -4.73 8.34
N VAL A 171 -7.26 -4.66 8.60
CA VAL A 171 -6.65 -3.54 9.33
C VAL A 171 -5.69 -2.81 8.41
N LEU A 172 -5.94 -1.52 8.19
CA LEU A 172 -5.02 -0.63 7.48
C LEU A 172 -4.28 0.23 8.50
N MET A 173 -2.95 0.29 8.41
CA MET A 173 -2.12 1.03 9.35
C MET A 173 -1.19 2.03 8.66
N THR A 174 -1.12 3.24 9.21
CA THR A 174 -0.10 4.23 8.86
C THR A 174 0.47 4.98 10.06
N CYS A 175 1.51 5.80 9.86
CA CYS A 175 2.10 6.62 10.93
C CYS A 175 1.21 7.81 11.31
N TYR A 176 1.18 8.17 12.60
CA TYR A 176 0.41 9.29 13.15
C TYR A 176 1.27 10.09 14.16
N PRO A 177 1.16 11.44 14.23
CA PRO A 177 0.26 12.32 13.50
C PRO A 177 0.59 12.45 12.01
N PHE A 178 -0.43 12.74 11.20
CA PHE A 178 -0.26 13.05 9.79
C PHE A 178 0.64 14.27 9.60
N PHE A 179 1.47 14.26 8.55
CA PHE A 179 2.40 15.34 8.22
C PHE A 179 3.45 15.66 9.31
N SER A 180 3.74 14.71 10.19
CA SER A 180 4.79 14.85 11.20
C SER A 180 6.17 15.09 10.57
N LEU A 181 6.91 16.06 11.10
CA LEU A 181 8.30 16.36 10.71
C LEU A 181 9.33 15.50 11.47
N THR A 182 8.88 14.69 12.42
CA THR A 182 9.70 13.79 13.24
C THR A 182 9.21 12.35 13.08
N ARG A 183 10.03 11.38 13.52
CA ARG A 183 9.61 9.97 13.56
C ARG A 183 8.38 9.84 14.46
N PRO A 184 7.21 9.44 13.93
CA PRO A 184 5.99 9.36 14.73
C PRO A 184 5.98 8.07 15.56
N GLU A 185 5.63 8.18 16.84
CA GLU A 185 5.52 7.05 17.77
C GLU A 185 4.12 6.41 17.71
N ASP A 186 3.12 7.11 17.19
CA ASP A 186 1.76 6.61 17.06
C ASP A 186 1.45 6.09 15.66
N ARG A 187 0.38 5.30 15.56
CA ARG A 187 -0.17 4.72 14.35
C ARG A 187 -1.66 5.02 14.26
N TYR A 188 -2.11 5.38 13.08
CA TYR A 188 -3.53 5.47 12.75
C TYR A 188 -3.97 4.15 12.13
N LEU A 189 -4.99 3.54 12.71
CA LEU A 189 -5.53 2.26 12.29
C LEU A 189 -6.96 2.42 11.80
N VAL A 190 -7.28 1.80 10.68
CA VAL A 190 -8.64 1.67 10.15
C VAL A 190 -9.02 0.21 10.16
N TYR A 191 -10.15 -0.09 10.79
CA TYR A 191 -10.70 -1.43 10.90
C TYR A 191 -11.89 -1.58 9.97
N ALA A 192 -11.90 -2.65 9.17
CA ALA A 192 -12.97 -2.97 8.24
C ALA A 192 -13.36 -4.44 8.34
N LYS A 193 -14.64 -4.73 8.09
CA LYS A 193 -15.23 -6.07 8.20
C LYS A 193 -15.58 -6.60 6.80
N PRO A 194 -15.44 -7.91 6.55
CA PRO A 194 -15.86 -8.51 5.29
C PRO A 194 -17.38 -8.36 5.09
N VAL A 195 -17.81 -8.27 3.83
CA VAL A 195 -19.22 -8.19 3.40
C VAL A 195 -19.80 -9.56 3.09
#